data_AF-J0KX76-F1
#
_entry.id   AF-J0KX76-F1
#
_cell.length_a   1.000
_cell.length_b   1.000
_cell.length_c   1.000
_cell.angle_alpha   90.00
_cell.angle_beta   90.00
_cell.angle_gamma   90.00
#
_symmetry.space_group_name_H-M   'P 1'
#
loop_
_entity.id
_entity.type
_entity.pdbx_description
1 polymer ?
#
loop_
_entity_poly.entity_id
_entity_poly.type
_entity_poly.pdbx_seq_one_letter_code
_entity_poly.pdbx_strand_id
1 'polypeptide(L)'
;MRPRSPTTTASPATKVKILSWVLRLLAAAVFLAAGGAKLAGAQMMVDGFNQIGIGQWFRVMTGVVEVAGGIALVVPATAAFGGLMLAVTMVCAIMTHLFVIGGNPAPAFLLMVMTGTVAWLHRTSIADMLSRLRQR
;
A
#
# COMPACT_ATOMS: atom_id res chain seq x y z
N MET A 1 37.60 -28.92 -29.57
CA MET A 1 36.19 -28.77 -29.17
C MET A 1 36.08 -27.61 -28.18
N ARG A 2 35.30 -26.56 -28.48
CA ARG A 2 35.15 -25.37 -27.59
C ARG A 2 34.03 -25.62 -26.57
N PRO A 3 34.25 -25.46 -25.26
CA PRO A 3 33.17 -25.52 -24.28
C PRO A 3 32.22 -24.34 -24.48
N ARG A 4 30.91 -24.60 -24.55
CA ARG A 4 29.88 -23.55 -24.61
C ARG A 4 29.65 -23.03 -23.19
N SER A 5 29.83 -21.73 -22.99
CA SER A 5 29.50 -21.04 -21.75
C SER A 5 27.98 -21.00 -21.54
N PRO A 6 27.45 -21.24 -20.32
CA PRO A 6 26.03 -21.09 -20.05
C PRO A 6 25.66 -19.60 -20.03
N THR A 7 24.83 -19.18 -20.97
CA THR A 7 24.18 -17.86 -20.95
C THR A 7 23.08 -17.91 -19.89
N THR A 8 23.37 -17.46 -18.67
CA THR A 8 22.36 -17.34 -17.59
C THR A 8 21.39 -16.21 -17.93
N THR A 9 20.34 -16.51 -18.69
CA THR A 9 19.17 -15.63 -18.83
C THR A 9 18.35 -15.75 -17.56
N ALA A 10 18.33 -14.70 -16.73
CA ALA A 10 17.52 -14.67 -15.52
C ALA A 10 16.04 -14.96 -15.83
N SER A 11 15.49 -16.01 -15.22
CA SER A 11 14.10 -16.44 -15.41
C SER A 11 13.09 -15.34 -15.03
N PRO A 12 12.01 -15.13 -15.79
CA PRO A 12 10.99 -14.11 -15.53
C PRO A 12 10.41 -14.13 -14.11
N ALA A 13 10.41 -15.28 -13.44
CA ALA A 13 9.94 -15.43 -12.06
C ALA A 13 10.76 -14.65 -11.02
N THR A 14 12.05 -14.41 -11.26
CA THR A 14 12.91 -13.66 -10.33
C THR A 14 12.65 -12.15 -10.42
N LYS A 15 12.39 -11.62 -11.62
CA LYS A 15 12.13 -10.20 -11.85
C LYS A 15 10.83 -9.74 -11.17
N VAL A 16 9.77 -10.54 -11.25
CA VAL A 16 8.48 -10.25 -10.60
C VAL A 16 8.61 -10.22 -9.07
N LYS A 17 9.41 -11.13 -8.49
CA LYS A 17 9.69 -11.15 -7.05
C LYS A 17 10.41 -9.87 -6.59
N ILE A 18 11.45 -9.46 -7.31
CA ILE A 18 12.20 -8.23 -7.01
C ILE A 18 11.29 -7.01 -7.12
N LEU A 19 10.55 -6.89 -8.23
CA LEU A 19 9.62 -5.78 -8.46
C LEU A 19 8.57 -5.69 -7.34
N SER A 20 8.01 -6.84 -6.94
CA SER A 20 7.04 -6.89 -5.84
C SER A 20 7.65 -6.42 -4.52
N TRP A 21 8.87 -6.85 -4.18
CA TRP A 21 9.57 -6.39 -2.98
C TRP A 21 9.83 -4.89 -3.00
N VAL A 22 10.30 -4.36 -4.12
CA VAL A 22 10.56 -2.92 -4.28
C VAL A 22 9.25 -2.13 -4.12
N LEU A 23 8.18 -2.52 -4.81
CA LEU A 23 6.86 -1.87 -4.70
C LEU A 23 6.34 -1.89 -3.25
N ARG A 24 6.48 -3.02 -2.56
CA ARG A 24 6.02 -3.19 -1.17
C ARG A 24 6.79 -2.32 -0.21
N LEU A 25 8.12 -2.32 -0.29
CA LEU A 25 8.96 -1.51 0.60
C LEU A 25 8.78 -0.02 0.34
N LEU A 26 8.69 0.38 -0.93
CA LEU A 26 8.46 1.78 -1.29
C LEU A 26 7.09 2.26 -0.81
N ALA A 27 6.02 1.51 -1.09
CA ALA A 27 4.68 1.84 -0.62
C ALA A 27 4.61 1.84 0.92
N ALA A 28 5.17 0.82 1.58
CA ALA A 28 5.22 0.75 3.04
C ALA A 28 5.92 1.97 3.64
N ALA A 29 7.08 2.36 3.12
CA ALA A 29 7.80 3.53 3.61
C ALA A 29 6.97 4.81 3.50
N VAL A 30 6.30 5.02 2.36
CA VAL A 30 5.43 6.20 2.16
C VAL A 30 4.24 6.19 3.10
N PHE A 31 3.56 5.05 3.27
CA PHE A 31 2.41 4.95 4.17
C PHE A 31 2.78 5.04 5.65
N LEU A 32 3.92 4.48 6.05
CA LEU A 32 4.43 4.62 7.41
C LEU A 32 4.81 6.08 7.72
N ALA A 33 5.42 6.78 6.77
CA ALA A 33 5.73 8.20 6.92
C ALA A 33 4.46 9.06 6.95
N ALA A 34 3.53 8.84 6.02
CA ALA A 34 2.28 9.59 5.94
C ALA A 34 1.38 9.33 7.16
N GLY A 35 1.17 8.06 7.51
CA GLY A 35 0.39 7.66 8.67
C GLY A 35 1.05 8.08 9.97
N GLY A 36 2.38 7.94 10.08
CA GLY A 36 3.17 8.43 11.20
C GLY A 36 3.03 9.94 11.39
N ALA A 37 3.12 10.72 10.31
CA ALA A 37 2.88 12.18 10.37
C ALA A 37 1.44 12.51 10.79
N LYS A 38 0.45 11.74 10.32
CA LYS A 38 -0.94 11.84 10.76
C LYS A 38 -1.12 11.46 12.22
N LEU A 39 -0.32 10.58 12.82
CA LEU A 39 -0.41 10.26 14.25
C LEU A 39 0.36 11.25 15.12
N ALA A 40 1.52 11.70 14.65
CA ALA A 40 2.37 12.67 15.31
C ALA A 40 1.76 14.09 15.36
N GLY A 41 0.67 14.35 14.63
CA GLY A 41 0.04 15.67 14.61
C GLY A 41 0.84 16.71 13.85
N ALA A 42 1.53 16.30 12.78
CA ALA A 42 2.20 17.24 11.89
C ALA A 42 1.21 18.31 11.40
N GLN A 43 1.58 19.59 11.51
CA GLN A 43 0.67 20.72 11.27
C GLN A 43 -0.02 20.63 9.90
N MET A 44 0.74 20.30 8.86
CA MET A 44 0.21 20.09 7.50
C MET A 44 -0.90 19.02 7.44
N MET A 45 -0.78 17.93 8.21
CA MET A 45 -1.81 16.88 8.28
C MET A 45 -3.01 17.32 9.11
N VAL A 46 -2.78 18.06 10.20
CA VAL A 46 -3.86 18.62 11.03
C VAL A 46 -4.71 19.59 10.22
N ASP A 47 -4.08 20.51 9.50
CA ASP A 47 -4.74 21.52 8.68
C ASP A 47 -5.51 20.89 7.51
N GLY A 48 -4.91 19.91 6.83
CA GLY A 48 -5.60 19.16 5.76
C GLY A 48 -6.86 18.46 6.25
N PHE A 49 -6.83 17.81 7.42
CA PHE A 49 -8.01 17.17 8.00
C PHE A 49 -9.00 18.16 8.61
N ASN A 50 -8.56 19.35 9.03
CA ASN A 50 -9.46 20.42 9.45
C ASN A 50 -10.32 20.91 8.28
N GLN A 51 -9.77 20.99 7.07
CA GLN A 51 -10.54 21.35 5.87
C GLN A 51 -11.63 20.33 5.52
N ILE A 52 -11.41 19.05 5.87
CA ILE A 52 -12.43 18.01 5.70
C ILE A 52 -13.64 18.25 6.63
N GLY A 53 -13.43 18.85 7.81
CA GLY A 53 -14.50 19.23 8.74
C GLY A 53 -15.12 18.08 9.55
N ILE A 54 -14.68 16.83 9.38
CA ILE A 54 -15.19 15.66 10.12
C ILE A 54 -14.58 15.55 11.54
N GLY A 55 -13.49 16.27 11.79
CA GLY A 55 -12.79 16.34 13.07
C GLY A 55 -11.49 15.53 13.13
N GLN A 56 -10.68 15.82 14.15
CA GLN A 56 -9.31 15.29 14.27
C GLN A 56 -9.23 13.79 14.59
N TRP A 57 -10.30 13.19 15.11
CA TRP A 57 -10.36 11.74 15.33
C TRP A 57 -10.23 10.96 14.00
N PHE A 58 -10.78 11.52 12.89
CA PHE A 58 -10.69 10.91 11.57
C PHE A 58 -9.25 10.90 11.02
N ARG A 59 -8.46 11.95 11.34
CA ARG A 59 -7.01 11.97 11.07
C ARG A 59 -6.32 10.81 11.78
N VAL A 60 -6.58 10.64 13.07
CA VAL A 60 -5.95 9.59 13.88
C VAL A 60 -6.36 8.20 13.36
N MET A 61 -7.64 7.97 13.10
CA MET A 61 -8.13 6.72 12.52
C MET A 61 -7.43 6.40 11.18
N THR A 62 -7.38 7.37 10.26
CA THR A 62 -6.72 7.20 8.97
C THR A 62 -5.22 6.94 9.14
N GLY A 63 -4.56 7.63 10.07
CA GLY A 63 -3.15 7.39 10.39
C GLY A 63 -2.87 5.98 10.91
N VAL A 64 -3.73 5.45 11.79
CA VAL A 64 -3.62 4.06 12.27
C VAL A 64 -3.80 3.07 11.12
N VAL A 65 -4.80 3.29 10.26
CA VAL A 65 -5.05 2.45 9.07
C VAL A 65 -3.84 2.46 8.14
N GLU A 66 -3.28 3.63 7.83
CA GLU A 66 -2.11 3.74 6.94
C GLU A 66 -0.87 3.05 7.54
N VAL A 67 -0.62 3.21 8.83
CA VAL A 67 0.51 2.54 9.51
C VAL A 67 0.30 1.02 9.52
N ALA A 68 -0.87 0.54 9.93
CA ALA A 68 -1.17 -0.89 9.96
C ALA A 68 -1.07 -1.53 8.57
N GLY A 69 -1.60 -0.85 7.54
CA GLY A 69 -1.48 -1.29 6.15
C GLY A 69 -0.03 -1.29 5.66
N GLY A 70 0.74 -0.25 6.01
CA GLY A 70 2.17 -0.15 5.69
C GLY A 70 2.99 -1.29 6.29
N ILE A 71 2.73 -1.65 7.56
CA ILE A 71 3.35 -2.82 8.22
C ILE A 71 2.93 -4.11 7.52
N ALA A 72 1.63 -4.27 7.21
CA ALA A 72 1.11 -5.46 6.54
C ALA A 72 1.72 -5.65 5.13
N LEU A 73 2.10 -4.59 4.42
CA LEU A 73 2.80 -4.70 3.14
C LEU A 73 4.16 -5.39 3.26
N VAL A 74 4.86 -5.28 4.39
CA VAL A 74 6.22 -5.82 4.58
C VAL A 74 6.20 -7.35 4.76
N VAL A 75 5.12 -7.90 5.32
CA VAL A 75 4.99 -9.35 5.53
C VAL A 75 4.30 -9.99 4.32
N PRO A 76 4.95 -10.92 3.59
CA PRO A 76 4.38 -11.46 2.33
C PRO A 76 2.99 -12.09 2.50
N ALA A 77 2.77 -12.76 3.64
CA ALA A 77 1.50 -13.42 3.94
C ALA A 77 0.32 -12.43 4.11
N THR A 78 0.58 -11.19 4.52
CA THR A 78 -0.46 -10.16 4.73
C THR A 78 -0.40 -9.04 3.69
N ALA A 79 0.56 -9.08 2.75
CA ALA A 79 0.79 -8.04 1.76
C ALA A 79 -0.44 -7.78 0.87
N ALA A 80 -1.20 -8.82 0.54
CA ALA A 80 -2.41 -8.65 -0.26
C ALA A 80 -3.51 -7.91 0.51
N PHE A 81 -3.68 -8.22 1.80
CA PHE A 81 -4.66 -7.56 2.66
C PHE A 81 -4.26 -6.10 2.93
N GLY A 82 -2.99 -5.87 3.28
CA GLY A 82 -2.45 -4.52 3.45
C GLY A 82 -2.58 -3.68 2.18
N GLY A 83 -2.26 -4.24 1.02
CA GLY A 83 -2.42 -3.58 -0.27
C GLY A 83 -3.87 -3.20 -0.57
N LEU A 84 -4.82 -4.09 -0.32
CA LEU A 84 -6.24 -3.82 -0.54
C LEU A 84 -6.76 -2.72 0.41
N MET A 85 -6.46 -2.83 1.70
CA MET A 85 -6.87 -1.86 2.72
C MET A 85 -6.35 -0.45 2.40
N LEU A 86 -5.08 -0.34 1.99
CA LEU A 86 -4.48 0.92 1.59
C LEU A 86 -5.06 1.44 0.27
N ALA A 87 -5.32 0.57 -0.71
CA ALA A 87 -5.95 0.97 -1.97
C ALA A 87 -7.34 1.58 -1.72
N VAL A 88 -8.17 0.96 -0.87
CA VAL A 88 -9.47 1.51 -0.45
C VAL A 88 -9.31 2.86 0.24
N THR A 89 -8.31 2.99 1.12
CA THR A 89 -8.00 4.27 1.80
C THR A 89 -7.65 5.35 0.78
N MET A 90 -6.90 5.02 -0.27
CA MET A 90 -6.55 5.97 -1.33
C MET A 90 -7.74 6.37 -2.19
N VAL A 91 -8.71 5.49 -2.43
CA VAL A 91 -9.97 5.88 -3.09
C VAL A 91 -10.68 6.96 -2.29
N CYS A 92 -10.81 6.80 -0.96
CA CYS A 92 -11.39 7.82 -0.08
C CYS A 92 -10.59 9.13 -0.12
N ALA A 93 -9.25 9.05 -0.13
CA ALA A 93 -8.39 10.22 -0.21
C ALA A 93 -8.55 10.98 -1.54
N ILE A 94 -8.64 10.26 -2.66
CA ILE A 94 -8.89 10.84 -3.98
C ILE A 94 -10.24 11.55 -4.01
N MET A 95 -11.30 10.91 -3.49
CA MET A 95 -12.62 11.55 -3.38
C MET A 95 -12.55 12.83 -2.54
N THR A 96 -11.84 12.81 -1.42
CA THR A 96 -11.67 13.99 -0.56
C THR A 96 -10.94 15.12 -1.29
N HIS A 97 -9.90 14.82 -2.07
CA HIS A 97 -9.21 15.81 -2.90
C HIS A 97 -10.09 16.38 -4.02
N LEU A 98 -10.89 15.54 -4.68
CA LEU A 98 -11.72 15.98 -5.79
C LEU A 98 -12.95 16.78 -5.36
N PHE A 99 -13.55 16.47 -4.21
CA PHE A 99 -14.83 17.03 -3.80
C PHE A 99 -14.78 17.98 -2.61
N VAL A 100 -13.73 17.93 -1.77
CA VAL A 100 -13.70 18.65 -0.48
C VAL A 100 -12.54 19.63 -0.40
N ILE A 101 -11.31 19.12 -0.45
CA ILE A 101 -10.09 19.93 -0.22
C ILE A 101 -9.64 20.66 -1.49
N GLY A 102 -9.92 20.08 -2.66
CA GLY A 102 -9.25 20.46 -3.89
C GLY A 102 -7.79 19.98 -3.94
N GLY A 103 -7.04 20.49 -4.91
CA GLY A 103 -5.62 20.15 -5.10
C GLY A 103 -5.39 18.98 -6.05
N ASN A 104 -4.19 18.40 -6.00
CA ASN A 104 -3.74 17.37 -6.94
C ASN A 104 -3.89 15.96 -6.34
N PRO A 105 -4.81 15.11 -6.85
CA PRO A 105 -4.97 13.74 -6.37
C PRO A 105 -3.91 12.76 -6.89
N ALA A 106 -2.97 13.21 -7.74
CA ALA A 106 -1.96 12.35 -8.37
C ALA A 106 -1.14 11.50 -7.38
N PRO A 107 -0.69 12.01 -6.21
CA PRO A 107 0.03 11.18 -5.24
C PRO A 107 -0.84 10.03 -4.70
N ALA A 108 -2.10 10.30 -4.37
CA ALA A 108 -3.03 9.29 -3.89
C ALA A 108 -3.35 8.25 -4.98
N PHE A 109 -3.50 8.70 -6.23
CA PHE A 109 -3.71 7.81 -7.37
C PHE A 109 -2.49 6.89 -7.62
N LEU A 110 -1.27 7.44 -7.57
CA LEU A 110 -0.05 6.64 -7.71
C LEU A 110 0.04 5.56 -6.62
N LEU A 111 -0.20 5.94 -5.36
CA LEU A 111 -0.19 5.00 -4.25
C LEU A 111 -1.31 3.95 -4.35
N MET A 112 -2.48 4.32 -4.86
CA MET A 112 -3.57 3.38 -5.15
C MET A 112 -3.14 2.34 -6.19
N VAL A 113 -2.50 2.77 -7.29
CA VAL A 113 -2.01 1.85 -8.33
C VAL A 113 -0.91 0.94 -7.77
N MET A 114 0.03 1.47 -7.00
CA MET A 114 1.10 0.67 -6.38
C MET A 114 0.53 -0.39 -5.43
N THR A 115 -0.33 0.01 -4.49
CA THR A 115 -0.91 -0.89 -3.50
C THR A 115 -1.91 -1.87 -4.10
N GLY A 116 -2.70 -1.45 -5.10
CA GLY A 116 -3.57 -2.31 -5.89
C GLY A 116 -2.77 -3.35 -6.69
N THR A 117 -1.62 -2.97 -7.24
CA THR A 117 -0.73 -3.91 -7.92
C THR A 117 -0.16 -4.95 -6.95
N VAL A 118 0.26 -4.53 -5.75
CA VAL A 118 0.71 -5.46 -4.71
C VAL A 118 -0.42 -6.40 -4.29
N ALA A 119 -1.63 -5.87 -4.06
CA ALA A 119 -2.81 -6.66 -3.72
C ALA A 119 -3.11 -7.71 -4.78
N TRP A 120 -3.05 -7.32 -6.05
CA TRP A 120 -3.24 -8.21 -7.18
C TRP A 120 -2.17 -9.30 -7.27
N LEU A 121 -0.88 -8.95 -7.10
CA LEU A 121 0.23 -9.89 -7.19
C LEU A 121 0.20 -10.95 -6.08
N HIS A 122 -0.31 -10.60 -4.89
CA HIS A 122 -0.36 -11.50 -3.72
C HIS A 122 -1.74 -12.09 -3.46
N ARG A 123 -2.72 -11.91 -4.37
CA ARG A 123 -4.11 -12.36 -4.18
C ARG A 123 -4.27 -13.86 -3.88
N THR A 124 -3.33 -14.68 -4.35
CA THR A 124 -3.32 -16.13 -4.08
C THR A 124 -3.05 -16.46 -2.62
N SER A 125 -2.23 -15.65 -1.91
CA SER A 125 -2.00 -15.83 -0.47
C SER A 125 -3.26 -15.66 0.37
N ILE A 126 -4.18 -14.76 -0.02
CA ILE A 126 -5.48 -14.62 0.65
C ILE A 126 -6.36 -15.84 0.40
N ALA A 127 -6.41 -16.34 -0.84
CA ALA A 127 -7.19 -17.52 -1.19
C ALA A 127 -6.71 -18.78 -0.43
N ASP A 128 -5.40 -18.92 -0.27
CA ASP A 128 -4.79 -20.02 0.50
C ASP A 128 -5.04 -19.89 2.01
N MET A 129 -5.11 -18.67 2.55
CA MET A 129 -5.46 -18.44 3.96
C MET A 129 -6.94 -18.74 4.24
N LEU A 130 -7.84 -18.29 3.36
CA LEU A 130 -9.28 -18.51 3.47
C LEU A 130 -9.64 -19.99 3.32
N SER A 131 -8.97 -20.72 2.43
CA SER A 131 -9.19 -22.16 2.28
C SER A 131 -8.78 -22.96 3.53
N ARG A 132 -7.70 -22.55 4.21
CA ARG A 132 -7.27 -23.16 5.48
C ARG A 132 -8.23 -22.91 6.64
N LEU A 133 -8.88 -21.74 6.67
CA LEU A 133 -9.90 -21.42 7.68
C LEU A 133 -11.21 -22.16 7.42
N ARG A 134 -11.57 -22.39 6.16
CA ARG A 134 -12.77 -23.15 5.78
C ARG A 134 -12.66 -24.66 6.06
N GLN A 135 -11.45 -25.18 6.22
CA GLN A 135 -11.19 -26.61 6.47
C GLN A 135 -11.03 -26.96 7.96
N ARG A 136 -11.27 -26.01 8.87
CA ARG A 136 -11.35 -26.24 10.32
C ARG A 136 -12.78 -26.11 10.80
#